data_AF-A0A7X6FR63-F1
#
_entry.id   AF-A0A7X6FR63-F1
#
_cell.length_a   1.000
_cell.length_b   1.000
_cell.length_c   1.000
_cell.angle_alpha   90.00
_cell.angle_beta   90.00
_cell.angle_gamma   90.00
#
_symmetry.space_group_name_H-M   'P 1'
#
loop_
_entity.id
_entity.type
_entity.pdbx_description
1 polymer ?
#
loop_
_entity_poly.entity_id
_entity_poly.type
_entity_poly.pdbx_seq_one_letter_code
_entity_poly.pdbx_strand_id
1 'polypeptide(L)' 'MPLVIVTSKFSHWAFPNTDYVFEAHSAVRTYWDSTAAINVVLNLTIDAIAVKLGPKALQHYEKIREMADAQVQNR' A
#
# COMPACT_ATOMS: atom_id res chain seq x y z
N MET A 1 -19.24 -0.25 2.75
CA MET A 1 -17.82 -0.39 3.12
C MET A 1 -17.05 0.67 2.34
N PRO A 2 -16.16 1.47 2.96
CA PRO A 2 -15.37 2.45 2.21
C PRO A 2 -14.42 1.72 1.23
N LEU A 3 -14.40 2.16 -0.03
CA LEU A 3 -13.56 1.61 -1.09
C LEU A 3 -12.51 2.65 -1.46
N VAL A 4 -11.23 2.29 -1.36
CA VAL A 4 -10.11 3.13 -1.83
C VAL A 4 -9.50 2.45 -3.05
N ILE A 5 -9.34 3.19 -4.14
CA ILE A 5 -8.74 2.68 -5.38
C ILE A 5 -7.44 3.45 -5.65
N VAL A 6 -6.33 2.73 -5.81
CA VAL A 6 -5.07 3.28 -6.31
C VAL A 6 -4.90 2.80 -7.75
N THR A 7 -4.76 3.73 -8.70
CA THR A 7 -4.77 3.39 -10.12
C THR A 7 -3.85 4.30 -10.94
N SER A 8 -3.67 3.97 -12.21
CA SER A 8 -2.94 4.84 -13.15
C SER A 8 -3.88 5.75 -13.93
N LYS A 9 -3.31 6.79 -14.55
CA LYS A 9 -4.03 7.73 -15.43
C LYS A 9 -4.81 7.04 -16.56
N PHE A 10 -4.39 5.85 -16.99
CA PHE A 10 -5.07 5.11 -18.06
C PHE A 10 -6.38 4.43 -17.59
N SER A 11 -6.69 4.50 -16.29
CA SER A 11 -7.78 3.76 -15.65
C SER A 11 -8.81 4.68 -14.98
N HIS A 12 -9.41 5.57 -15.76
CA HIS A 12 -10.48 6.47 -15.28
C HIS A 12 -11.76 5.78 -14.82
N TRP A 13 -11.91 4.46 -15.04
CA TRP A 13 -13.03 3.67 -14.54
C TRP A 13 -13.16 3.70 -13.00
N ALA A 14 -12.10 4.07 -12.28
CA ALA A 14 -12.10 4.10 -10.82
C ALA A 14 -12.99 5.22 -10.23
N PHE A 15 -13.03 6.39 -10.88
CA PHE A 15 -13.69 7.60 -10.35
C PHE A 15 -15.21 7.45 -10.17
N PRO A 16 -15.96 6.76 -11.04
CA PRO A 16 -17.39 6.50 -10.80
C PRO A 16 -17.69 5.57 -9.62
N ASN A 17 -16.71 4.82 -9.09
CA ASN A 17 -16.94 3.79 -8.08
C ASN A 17 -16.72 4.28 -6.64
N THR A 18 -15.94 5.35 -6.47
CA THR A 18 -15.61 5.90 -5.16
C THR A 18 -15.01 7.30 -5.30
N ASP A 19 -15.22 8.16 -4.31
CA ASP A 19 -14.55 9.45 -4.20
C ASP A 19 -13.08 9.32 -3.74
N TYR A 20 -12.69 8.15 -3.22
CA TYR A 20 -11.35 7.89 -2.69
C TYR A 20 -10.45 7.23 -3.75
N VAL A 21 -10.07 8.00 -4.77
CA VAL A 21 -9.17 7.55 -5.84
C VAL A 21 -7.82 8.26 -5.73
N PHE A 22 -6.74 7.48 -5.66
CA PHE A 22 -5.38 7.98 -5.85
C PHE A 22 -4.89 7.61 -7.25
N GLU A 23 -4.69 8.60 -8.09
CA GLU A 23 -4.08 8.41 -9.41
C GLU A 23 -2.56 8.57 -9.33
N ALA A 24 -1.82 7.58 -9.80
CA ALA A 24 -0.36 7.56 -9.83
C ALA A 24 0.17 7.51 -11.27
N HIS A 25 1.29 8.21 -11.53
CA HIS A 25 1.89 8.26 -12.85
C HIS A 25 2.69 6.99 -13.16
N SER A 26 2.18 6.12 -14.03
CA SER A 26 2.83 4.86 -14.42
C SER A 26 3.58 4.92 -15.76
N ALA A 27 3.31 5.94 -16.59
CA ALA A 27 3.82 6.03 -17.95
C ALA A 27 5.32 6.37 -17.98
N VAL A 28 6.14 5.44 -18.46
CA VAL A 28 7.61 5.61 -18.55
C VAL A 28 8.15 5.58 -19.98
N ARG A 29 7.27 5.78 -20.98
CA ARG A 29 7.61 5.77 -22.42
C ARG A 29 8.30 4.47 -22.88
N THR A 30 8.00 3.35 -22.23
CA THR A 30 8.42 2.00 -22.63
C THR A 30 7.20 1.14 -22.93
N TYR A 31 7.42 -0.11 -23.35
CA TYR A 31 6.34 -1.08 -23.56
C TYR A 31 5.56 -1.39 -22.27
N TRP A 32 6.18 -1.23 -21.09
CA TRP A 32 5.60 -1.62 -19.82
C TRP A 32 5.52 -0.44 -18.85
N ASP A 33 4.33 -0.22 -18.30
CA ASP A 33 4.09 0.82 -17.30
C ASP A 33 4.81 0.51 -15.97
N SER A 34 5.42 1.52 -15.37
CA SER A 34 6.08 1.37 -14.08
C SER A 34 5.06 1.34 -12.94
N THR A 35 5.19 0.34 -12.06
CA THR A 35 4.40 0.24 -10.83
C THR A 35 4.98 1.07 -9.68
N ALA A 36 6.13 1.72 -9.89
CA ALA A 36 6.85 2.42 -8.82
C ALA A 36 6.01 3.51 -8.15
N ALA A 37 5.31 4.34 -8.93
CA ALA A 37 4.48 5.41 -8.39
C ALA A 37 3.28 4.88 -7.58
N ILE A 38 2.66 3.79 -8.04
CA ILE A 38 1.59 3.10 -7.29
C ILE A 38 2.14 2.59 -5.96
N ASN A 39 3.33 1.98 -5.97
CA ASN A 39 3.97 1.49 -4.75
C ASN A 39 4.29 2.62 -3.76
N VAL A 40 4.73 3.78 -4.25
CA VAL A 40 4.92 4.98 -3.41
C VAL A 40 3.62 5.41 -2.73
N VAL A 41 2.50 5.48 -3.47
CA VAL A 41 1.19 5.83 -2.89
C VAL A 41 0.78 4.83 -1.80
N LEU A 42 0.96 3.53 -2.06
CA LEU A 42 0.63 2.48 -1.08
C LEU A 42 1.48 2.62 0.19
N ASN A 43 2.80 2.82 0.05
CA ASN A 43 3.70 2.98 1.19
C ASN A 43 3.36 4.22 2.02
N LEU A 44 3.07 5.36 1.40
CA LEU A 44 2.65 6.57 2.11
C LEU A 44 1.32 6.38 2.83
N THR A 45 0.39 5.64 2.23
CA THR A 45 -0.91 5.32 2.85
C THR A 45 -0.71 4.43 4.09
N ILE A 46 0.13 3.40 3.98
CA ILE A 46 0.48 2.51 5.09
C ILE A 46 1.15 3.30 6.22
N ASP A 47 2.11 4.16 5.89
CA ASP A 47 2.80 5.00 6.87
C ASP A 47 1.84 5.96 7.58
N ALA A 48 0.98 6.66 6.85
CA ALA A 48 -0.03 7.55 7.43
C ALA A 48 -0.97 6.80 8.40
N ILE A 49 -1.36 5.56 8.05
CA ILE A 49 -2.16 4.70 8.93
C ILE A 49 -1.35 4.28 10.15
N ALA A 50 -0.09 3.87 9.98
CA ALA A 50 0.79 3.47 11.07
C ALA A 50 1.00 4.63 12.07
N VAL A 51 1.26 5.84 11.58
CA VAL A 51 1.36 7.07 12.40
C VAL A 51 0.07 7.31 13.18
N LYS A 52 -1.10 7.15 12.54
CA LYS A 52 -2.39 7.33 13.19
C LYS A 52 -2.69 6.24 14.25
N LEU A 53 -2.24 5.01 14.03
CA LEU A 53 -2.39 3.90 14.97
C LEU A 53 -1.40 3.96 16.13
N GLY A 54 -0.26 4.62 15.93
CA GLY A 54 0.76 4.85 16.95
C GLY A 54 1.28 3.54 17.56
N PRO A 55 1.26 3.37 18.90
CA PRO A 55 1.81 2.20 19.57
C PRO A 55 1.22 0.85 19.12
N LYS A 56 -0.03 0.84 18.64
CA LYS A 56 -0.68 -0.39 18.14
C LYS A 56 0.01 -0.95 16.90
N ALA A 57 0.54 -0.08 16.02
CA ALA A 57 1.28 -0.51 14.84
C ALA A 57 2.59 -1.21 15.24
N LEU A 58 3.29 -0.67 16.25
CA LEU A 58 4.53 -1.27 16.76
C LEU A 58 4.27 -2.64 17.42
N GLN A 59 3.20 -2.77 18.21
CA GLN A 59 2.82 -4.06 18.81
C GLN A 59 2.55 -5.13 17.75
N HIS A 60 1.90 -4.77 16.64
CA HIS A 60 1.71 -5.70 15.52
C HIS A 60 3.03 -6.09 14.86
N TYR A 61 3.94 -5.13 14.67
CA TYR A 61 5.27 -5.41 14.12
C TYR A 61 6.06 -6.38 15.01
N GLU A 62 6.11 -6.14 16.32
CA GLU A 62 6.82 -7.01 17.27
C GLU A 62 6.25 -8.43 17.26
N LYS A 63 4.92 -8.59 17.22
CA LYS A 63 4.28 -9.91 17.13
C LYS A 63 4.66 -10.66 15.84
N ILE A 64 4.73 -9.96 14.71
CA ILE A 64 5.17 -10.57 13.44
C ILE A 64 6.64 -11.00 13.54
N ARG A 65 7.49 -10.17 14.15
CA ARG A 65 8.91 -10.49 14.37
C ARG A 65 9.07 -11.73 15.24
N GLU A 66 8.37 -11.80 16.37
CA GLU A 66 8.35 -12.96 17.27
C GLU A 66 7.94 -14.24 16.54
N MET A 67 6.92 -14.17 15.68
CA MET A 67 6.48 -15.31 14.88
C MET A 67 7.54 -15.76 13.86
N ALA A 68 8.25 -14.81 13.23
CA ALA A 68 9.32 -15.12 12.29
C ALA A 68 10.52 -15.79 13.00
N ASP A 69 10.94 -15.26 14.15
CA ASP A 69 12.04 -15.83 14.93
C ASP A 69 11.72 -17.24 15.43
N ALA A 70 10.46 -17.47 15.86
CA ALA A 70 9.99 -18.80 16.25
C ALA A 70 10.00 -19.81 15.10
N GLN A 71 9.80 -19.37 13.85
CA GLN A 71 9.91 -20.26 12.67
C GLN A 71 11.36 -20.63 12.35
N VAL A 72 12.33 -19.77 12.65
CA VAL A 72 13.76 -20.03 12.44
C VAL A 72 14.30 -21.03 13.47
N GLN A 73 13.83 -20.98 14.72
CA GLN A 73 14.26 -21.91 15.77
C GLN A 73 13.73 -23.34 15.61
N ASN A 74 12.66 -23.52 14.82
CA ASN A 74 12.05 -24.83 14.55
C ASN A 74 12.55 -25.48 13.25
N ARG A 75 13.63 -24.97 12.65
CA ARG A 75 14.31 -25.53 11.47
C ARG A 75 15.71 -26.01 11.84
#